data_AF-A0A2G5TPV2-F1
#
_entry.id   AF-A0A2G5TPV2-F1
#
_cell.length_a   1.000
_cell.length_b   1.000
_cell.length_c   1.000
_cell.angle_alpha   90.00
_cell.angle_beta   90.00
_cell.angle_gamma   90.00
#
_symmetry.space_group_name_H-M   'P 1'
#
loop_
_entity.id
_entity.type
_entity.pdbx_description
1 polymer ?
#
loop_
_entity_poly.entity_id
_entity_poly.type
_entity_poly.pdbx_seq_one_letter_code
_entity_poly.pdbx_strand_id
1 'polypeptide(L)'
;MDTTPKCSLIVRLCLRNASKRIREVVDRTIIQFTFLRLAIREHLVEISLNYDNPVTFVRYQHNRFLVFNQPRPRKVLIGNWLLIALNAWKAIISNKSLRVQMAVYDISKEKVDVSRLMRTIQPSSIFADHIYIHAENYGQVPELLAQFKTELIETMKLSVYNKTGDKRLDEIFQMEKFKNLDELNMFGFGLIRAADLKWLIGFPMFFVNLVSIRANDLIWLKNVSF
;
A
#
# COMPACT_ATOMS: atom_id res chain seq x y z
N MET A 1 -20.16 26.91 -15.57
CA MET A 1 -20.02 25.60 -16.25
C MET A 1 -19.50 24.61 -15.22
N ASP A 2 -20.31 23.62 -14.86
CA ASP A 2 -19.94 22.59 -13.88
C ASP A 2 -18.87 21.67 -14.46
N THR A 3 -17.65 21.76 -13.92
CA THR A 3 -16.50 20.94 -14.31
C THR A 3 -16.30 19.74 -13.38
N THR A 4 -17.38 19.15 -12.86
CA THR A 4 -17.30 17.91 -12.11
C THR A 4 -17.02 16.75 -13.08
N PRO A 5 -15.92 15.99 -12.90
CA PRO A 5 -15.64 14.84 -13.75
C PRO A 5 -16.79 13.84 -13.60
N LYS A 6 -17.55 13.61 -14.68
CA LYS A 6 -18.66 12.66 -14.69
C LYS A 6 -18.09 11.25 -14.46
N CYS A 7 -18.22 10.73 -13.23
CA CYS A 7 -18.05 9.31 -12.96
C CYS A 7 -18.91 8.48 -13.95
N SER A 8 -18.32 7.46 -14.58
CA SER A 8 -19.02 6.59 -15.53
C SER A 8 -20.21 5.87 -14.86
N LEU A 9 -21.20 5.45 -15.65
CA LEU A 9 -22.40 4.77 -15.15
C LEU A 9 -22.06 3.54 -14.28
N ILE A 10 -21.04 2.78 -14.67
CA ILE A 10 -20.55 1.61 -13.94
C ILE A 10 -19.98 2.02 -12.58
N VAL A 11 -19.18 3.10 -12.53
CA VAL A 11 -18.64 3.64 -11.28
C VAL A 11 -19.77 4.13 -10.38
N ARG A 12 -20.77 4.84 -10.92
CA ARG A 12 -21.96 5.27 -10.18
C ARG A 12 -22.77 4.10 -9.61
N LEU A 13 -22.89 2.99 -10.33
CA LEU A 13 -23.57 1.78 -9.87
C LEU A 13 -22.77 1.04 -8.77
N CYS A 14 -21.45 0.94 -8.94
CA CYS A 14 -20.56 0.40 -7.90
C CYS A 14 -20.62 1.23 -6.60
N LEU A 15 -20.71 2.56 -6.73
CA LEU A 15 -20.81 3.53 -5.63
C LEU A 15 -22.20 3.60 -4.99
N ARG A 16 -23.29 3.47 -5.77
CA ARG A 16 -24.67 3.41 -5.25
C ARG A 16 -24.85 2.28 -4.25
N ASN A 17 -24.18 1.16 -4.49
CA ASN A 17 -24.16 0.04 -3.58
C ASN A 17 -23.13 0.20 -2.47
N ALA A 18 -22.12 1.08 -2.60
CA ALA A 18 -21.05 1.27 -1.61
C ALA A 18 -21.57 1.95 -0.32
N SER A 19 -20.85 1.73 0.79
CA SER A 19 -21.22 2.32 2.09
C SER A 19 -21.37 3.84 1.96
N LYS A 20 -22.25 4.45 2.77
CA LYS A 20 -22.54 5.90 2.74
C LYS A 20 -21.25 6.75 2.74
N ARG A 21 -20.21 6.31 3.46
CA ARG A 21 -18.89 6.95 3.52
C ARG A 21 -18.13 6.96 2.20
N ILE A 22 -18.14 5.88 1.42
CA ILE A 22 -17.48 5.87 0.10
C ILE A 22 -18.17 6.87 -0.83
N ARG A 23 -19.50 6.98 -0.75
CA ARG A 23 -20.25 8.02 -1.47
C ARG A 23 -19.86 9.41 -0.99
N GLU A 24 -19.78 9.63 0.32
CA GLU A 24 -19.30 10.91 0.87
C GLU A 24 -17.90 11.28 0.36
N VAL A 25 -16.97 10.32 0.20
CA VAL A 25 -15.63 10.57 -0.36
C VAL A 25 -15.69 11.02 -1.81
N VAL A 26 -16.56 10.41 -2.61
CA VAL A 26 -16.68 10.71 -4.04
C VAL A 26 -17.50 11.98 -4.29
N ASP A 27 -18.50 12.24 -3.47
CA ASP A 27 -19.48 13.30 -3.66
C ASP A 27 -19.08 14.64 -3.00
N ARG A 28 -18.09 14.67 -2.08
CA ARG A 28 -17.65 15.91 -1.41
C ARG A 28 -16.47 16.60 -2.07
N THR A 29 -16.43 17.93 -1.91
CA THR A 29 -15.47 18.88 -2.50
C THR A 29 -14.08 18.86 -1.86
N ILE A 30 -13.96 18.62 -0.55
CA ILE A 30 -12.69 18.38 0.18
C ILE A 30 -12.98 17.49 1.39
N ILE A 31 -12.26 16.37 1.54
CA ILE A 31 -12.26 15.59 2.79
C ILE A 31 -10.82 15.20 3.11
N GLN A 32 -10.31 15.73 4.23
CA GLN A 32 -9.10 15.21 4.84
C GLN A 32 -9.47 13.94 5.60
N PHE A 33 -8.84 12.82 5.24
CA PHE A 33 -8.94 11.58 6.01
C PHE A 33 -7.61 11.34 6.72
N THR A 34 -7.66 10.81 7.93
CA THR A 34 -6.43 10.42 8.62
C THR A 34 -5.83 9.18 7.96
N PHE A 35 -6.66 8.29 7.43
CA PHE A 35 -6.21 6.96 7.03
C PHE A 35 -6.95 6.40 5.82
N LEU A 36 -6.20 5.84 4.88
CA LEU A 36 -6.69 5.09 3.73
C LEU A 36 -5.92 3.77 3.60
N ARG A 37 -6.63 2.65 3.52
CA ARG A 37 -6.02 1.33 3.32
C ARG A 37 -6.66 0.56 2.19
N LEU A 38 -5.81 -0.09 1.39
CA LEU A 38 -6.18 -1.16 0.47
C LEU A 38 -5.47 -2.43 0.91
N ALA A 39 -6.23 -3.45 1.30
CA ALA A 39 -5.70 -4.78 1.58
C ALA A 39 -6.23 -5.79 0.57
N ILE A 40 -5.33 -6.50 -0.12
CA ILE A 40 -5.63 -7.52 -1.12
C ILE A 40 -5.02 -8.82 -0.65
N ARG A 41 -5.89 -9.79 -0.37
CA ARG A 41 -5.54 -11.13 0.10
C ARG A 41 -6.09 -12.16 -0.86
N GLU A 42 -5.71 -13.42 -0.67
CA GLU A 42 -6.07 -14.54 -1.56
C GLU A 42 -7.59 -14.63 -1.86
N HIS A 43 -8.45 -14.33 -0.89
CA HIS A 43 -9.91 -14.44 -1.03
C HIS A 43 -10.69 -13.18 -0.63
N LEU A 44 -9.99 -12.08 -0.39
CA LEU A 44 -10.56 -10.88 0.22
C LEU A 44 -9.89 -9.61 -0.31
N VAL A 45 -10.68 -8.57 -0.59
CA VAL A 45 -10.19 -7.20 -0.69
C VAL A 45 -10.87 -6.36 0.37
N GLU A 46 -10.11 -5.60 1.14
CA GLU A 46 -10.62 -4.65 2.13
C GLU A 46 -10.18 -3.23 1.76
N ILE A 47 -11.14 -2.30 1.79
CA ILE A 47 -10.89 -0.88 1.62
C ILE A 47 -11.34 -0.18 2.90
N SER A 48 -10.43 0.54 3.55
CA SER A 48 -10.72 1.21 4.81
C SER A 48 -10.47 2.70 4.69
N LEU A 49 -11.47 3.48 5.11
CA LEU A 49 -11.44 4.93 5.21
C LEU A 49 -11.63 5.27 6.69
N ASN A 50 -10.54 5.66 7.34
CA ASN A 50 -10.40 5.64 8.80
C ASN A 50 -10.61 4.23 9.41
N TYR A 51 -10.21 4.03 10.66
CA TYR A 51 -10.09 2.69 11.26
C TYR A 51 -11.42 1.97 11.51
N ASP A 52 -12.53 2.70 11.62
CA ASP A 52 -13.73 2.15 12.29
C ASP A 52 -14.66 1.34 11.39
N ASN A 53 -14.58 1.44 10.06
CA ASN A 53 -15.59 0.84 9.18
C ASN A 53 -15.02 0.40 7.81
N PRO A 54 -14.23 -0.69 7.77
CA PRO A 54 -13.73 -1.24 6.52
C PRO A 54 -14.87 -1.74 5.63
N VAL A 55 -14.75 -1.51 4.32
CA VAL A 55 -15.59 -2.15 3.30
C VAL A 55 -14.86 -3.37 2.78
N THR A 56 -15.44 -4.52 3.07
CA THR A 56 -14.83 -5.84 2.83
C THR A 56 -15.54 -6.52 1.66
N PHE A 57 -14.80 -6.89 0.62
CA PHE A 57 -15.26 -7.60 -0.58
C PHE A 57 -14.75 -9.03 -0.57
N VAL A 58 -15.64 -10.01 -0.49
CA VAL A 58 -15.28 -11.44 -0.32
C VAL A 58 -15.69 -12.27 -1.53
N ARG A 59 -14.83 -13.24 -1.92
CA ARG A 59 -15.14 -14.24 -2.95
C ARG A 59 -16.24 -15.20 -2.48
N TYR A 60 -17.35 -15.28 -3.23
CA TYR A 60 -18.54 -16.10 -2.91
C TYR A 60 -18.24 -17.55 -2.48
N GLN A 61 -17.28 -18.23 -3.12
CA GLN A 61 -16.95 -19.64 -2.83
C GLN A 61 -16.33 -19.88 -1.44
N HIS A 62 -15.73 -18.86 -0.79
CA HIS A 62 -15.08 -18.99 0.51
C HIS A 62 -15.98 -18.59 1.68
N ASN A 63 -17.29 -18.41 1.41
CA ASN A 63 -18.25 -17.87 2.36
C ASN A 63 -18.88 -18.93 3.28
N ARG A 64 -18.56 -20.23 3.14
CA ARG A 64 -19.25 -21.29 3.91
C ARG A 64 -18.93 -21.29 5.42
N PHE A 65 -17.84 -20.64 5.84
CA PHE A 65 -17.41 -20.60 7.26
C PHE A 65 -17.34 -19.19 7.88
N LEU A 66 -17.50 -18.11 7.10
CA LEU A 66 -17.19 -16.74 7.54
C LEU A 66 -18.42 -15.85 7.83
N VAL A 67 -19.63 -16.34 7.56
CA VAL A 67 -20.89 -15.56 7.61
C VAL A 67 -21.41 -15.37 9.03
N PHE A 68 -21.12 -16.28 9.94
CA PHE A 68 -21.86 -16.34 11.21
C PHE A 68 -21.36 -15.43 12.34
N ASN A 69 -20.20 -14.74 12.22
CA ASN A 69 -19.52 -14.26 13.43
C ASN A 69 -18.93 -12.82 13.44
N GLN A 70 -19.32 -11.86 12.58
CA GLN A 70 -18.78 -10.49 12.74
C GLN A 70 -19.75 -9.31 12.44
N PRO A 71 -19.69 -8.21 13.23
CA PRO A 71 -20.61 -7.06 13.17
C PRO A 71 -20.29 -6.00 12.09
N ARG A 72 -19.45 -6.30 11.09
CA ARG A 72 -18.94 -5.29 10.13
C ARG A 72 -19.63 -5.35 8.76
N PRO A 73 -19.77 -4.23 8.04
CA PRO A 73 -20.39 -4.19 6.71
C PRO A 73 -19.54 -4.96 5.66
N ARG A 74 -19.98 -6.16 5.29
CA ARG A 74 -19.33 -7.00 4.27
C ARG A 74 -20.20 -7.11 3.01
N LYS A 75 -19.57 -7.03 1.84
CA LYS A 75 -20.21 -7.35 0.56
C LYS A 75 -19.67 -8.66 0.00
N VAL A 76 -20.55 -9.64 -0.10
CA VAL A 76 -20.27 -10.87 -0.84
C VAL A 76 -20.61 -10.62 -2.31
N LEU A 77 -19.66 -10.84 -3.21
CA LEU A 77 -19.83 -10.56 -4.63
C LEU A 77 -19.79 -11.86 -5.46
N ILE A 78 -20.75 -11.99 -6.37
CA ILE A 78 -20.77 -13.00 -7.44
C ILE A 78 -20.03 -12.39 -8.65
N GLY A 79 -19.17 -13.18 -9.32
CA GLY A 79 -18.34 -12.73 -10.45
C GLY A 79 -16.91 -12.31 -10.05
N ASN A 80 -16.29 -11.42 -10.83
CA ASN A 80 -14.91 -10.97 -10.61
C ASN A 80 -14.84 -9.93 -9.46
N TRP A 81 -14.96 -10.43 -8.22
CA TRP A 81 -14.96 -9.65 -6.98
C TRP A 81 -13.74 -8.73 -6.83
N LEU A 82 -12.55 -9.16 -7.28
CA LEU A 82 -11.33 -8.36 -7.26
C LEU A 82 -11.49 -7.12 -8.15
N LEU A 83 -11.97 -7.29 -9.39
CA LEU A 83 -12.19 -6.17 -10.31
C LEU A 83 -13.22 -5.17 -9.75
N ILE A 84 -14.29 -5.67 -9.12
CA ILE A 84 -15.31 -4.79 -8.51
C ILE A 84 -14.71 -3.98 -7.35
N ALA A 85 -13.92 -4.62 -6.48
CA ALA A 85 -13.25 -3.94 -5.39
C ALA A 85 -12.26 -2.88 -5.91
N LEU A 86 -11.47 -3.21 -6.93
CA LEU A 86 -10.52 -2.29 -7.55
C LEU A 86 -11.20 -1.12 -8.27
N ASN A 87 -12.39 -1.31 -8.83
CA ASN A 87 -13.18 -0.21 -9.39
C ASN A 87 -13.69 0.75 -8.31
N ALA A 88 -14.06 0.23 -7.13
CA ALA A 88 -14.42 1.06 -5.98
C ALA A 88 -13.20 1.85 -5.46
N TRP A 89 -12.04 1.20 -5.36
CA TRP A 89 -10.78 1.88 -5.04
C TRP A 89 -10.46 2.99 -6.05
N LYS A 90 -10.54 2.69 -7.35
CA LYS A 90 -10.30 3.66 -8.42
C LYS A 90 -11.20 4.88 -8.29
N ALA A 91 -12.47 4.69 -7.94
CA ALA A 91 -13.40 5.79 -7.73
C ALA A 91 -12.99 6.71 -6.56
N ILE A 92 -12.48 6.13 -5.47
CA ILE A 92 -11.98 6.87 -4.30
C ILE A 92 -10.77 7.72 -4.68
N ILE A 93 -9.74 7.09 -5.27
CA ILE A 93 -8.47 7.77 -5.59
C ILE A 93 -8.57 8.73 -6.78
N SER A 94 -9.64 8.65 -7.57
CA SER A 94 -9.89 9.59 -8.67
C SER A 94 -10.29 10.98 -8.17
N ASN A 95 -10.61 11.12 -6.87
CA ASN A 95 -10.85 12.41 -6.26
C ASN A 95 -9.51 13.15 -6.06
N LYS A 96 -9.24 14.16 -6.88
CA LYS A 96 -8.02 14.97 -6.83
C LYS A 96 -7.85 15.78 -5.55
N SER A 97 -8.95 16.02 -4.81
CA SER A 97 -8.92 16.72 -3.53
C SER A 97 -8.63 15.77 -2.35
N LEU A 98 -8.50 14.46 -2.60
CA LEU A 98 -8.20 13.48 -1.57
C LEU A 98 -6.78 13.67 -1.03
N ARG A 99 -6.71 14.10 0.23
CA ARG A 99 -5.47 14.15 1.00
C ARG A 99 -5.63 13.24 2.21
N VAL A 100 -4.65 12.38 2.43
CA VAL A 100 -4.63 11.46 3.56
C VAL A 100 -3.37 11.68 4.38
N GLN A 101 -3.43 11.53 5.70
CA GLN A 101 -2.21 11.53 6.49
C GLN A 101 -1.44 10.20 6.28
N MET A 102 -2.15 9.08 6.23
CA MET A 102 -1.56 7.75 6.07
C MET A 102 -2.23 6.95 4.96
N ALA A 103 -1.42 6.39 4.06
CA ALA A 103 -1.84 5.42 3.05
C ALA A 103 -1.19 4.05 3.30
N VAL A 104 -2.00 2.99 3.37
CA VAL A 104 -1.53 1.60 3.59
C VAL A 104 -1.91 0.72 2.41
N TYR A 105 -0.91 0.06 1.84
CA TYR A 105 -1.05 -0.94 0.78
C TYR A 105 -0.60 -2.29 1.33
N ASP A 106 -1.56 -3.17 1.57
CA ASP A 106 -1.33 -4.52 2.09
C ASP A 106 -1.65 -5.53 0.99
N ILE A 107 -0.63 -6.07 0.33
CA ILE A 107 -0.78 -6.98 -0.81
C ILE A 107 -0.16 -8.32 -0.41
N SER A 108 -1.01 -9.20 0.12
CA SER A 108 -0.64 -10.51 0.64
C SER A 108 -1.14 -11.64 -0.29
N LYS A 109 -0.88 -11.50 -1.59
CA LYS A 109 -1.39 -12.44 -2.60
C LYS A 109 -0.26 -12.91 -3.52
N GLU A 110 0.10 -14.18 -3.38
CA GLU A 110 1.25 -14.80 -4.08
C GLU A 110 1.10 -14.81 -5.61
N LYS A 111 -0.10 -15.12 -6.11
CA LYS A 111 -0.36 -15.27 -7.56
C LYS A 111 -1.05 -14.06 -8.18
N VAL A 112 -0.54 -12.86 -7.89
CA VAL A 112 -1.00 -11.63 -8.54
C VAL A 112 0.05 -11.12 -9.49
N ASP A 113 -0.38 -10.81 -10.71
CA ASP A 113 0.35 -9.90 -11.60
C ASP A 113 0.33 -8.50 -10.95
N VAL A 114 1.37 -8.24 -10.16
CA VAL A 114 1.54 -7.01 -9.37
C VAL A 114 1.53 -5.80 -10.30
N SER A 115 2.23 -5.87 -11.43
CA SER A 115 2.24 -4.82 -12.43
C SER A 115 0.84 -4.46 -12.92
N ARG A 116 0.01 -5.45 -13.30
CA ARG A 116 -1.38 -5.21 -13.71
C ARG A 116 -2.25 -4.68 -12.58
N LEU A 117 -2.06 -5.21 -11.37
CA LEU A 117 -2.80 -4.76 -10.19
C LEU A 117 -2.49 -3.28 -9.90
N MET A 118 -1.22 -2.91 -9.89
CA MET A 118 -0.77 -1.57 -9.55
C MET A 118 -1.19 -0.52 -10.58
N ARG A 119 -1.27 -0.87 -11.88
CA ARG A 119 -1.89 -0.01 -12.90
C ARG A 119 -3.33 0.38 -12.56
N THR A 120 -4.05 -0.47 -11.83
CA THR A 120 -5.42 -0.20 -11.39
C THR A 120 -5.45 0.55 -10.06
N ILE A 121 -4.50 0.26 -9.15
CA ILE A 121 -4.38 0.91 -7.85
C ILE A 121 -3.91 2.37 -7.98
N GLN A 122 -3.09 2.69 -8.98
CA GLN A 122 -2.56 4.04 -9.26
C GLN A 122 -2.15 4.81 -7.99
N PRO A 123 -1.24 4.25 -7.17
CA PRO A 123 -0.97 4.78 -5.82
C PRO A 123 -0.43 6.22 -5.82
N SER A 124 0.17 6.66 -6.94
CA SER A 124 0.62 8.03 -7.17
C SER A 124 -0.49 9.07 -7.34
N SER A 125 -1.76 8.66 -7.34
CA SER A 125 -2.91 9.58 -7.41
C SER A 125 -3.32 10.13 -6.04
N ILE A 126 -2.65 9.68 -4.96
CA ILE A 126 -3.00 10.00 -3.57
C ILE A 126 -1.86 10.81 -2.96
N PHE A 127 -2.21 11.96 -2.38
CA PHE A 127 -1.32 12.73 -1.52
C PHE A 127 -1.33 12.11 -0.11
N ALA A 128 -0.18 11.65 0.37
CA ALA A 128 -0.04 10.99 1.66
C ALA A 128 1.28 11.34 2.37
N ASP A 129 1.20 11.84 3.60
CA ASP A 129 2.38 12.17 4.41
C ASP A 129 3.19 10.89 4.74
N HIS A 130 2.48 9.79 5.05
CA HIS A 130 3.08 8.50 5.35
C HIS A 130 2.54 7.38 4.45
N ILE A 131 3.45 6.55 3.93
CA ILE A 131 3.12 5.37 3.11
C ILE A 131 3.61 4.09 3.78
N TYR A 132 2.71 3.11 3.89
CA TYR A 132 2.98 1.80 4.44
C TYR A 132 2.73 0.75 3.36
N ILE A 133 3.75 -0.04 3.05
CA ILE A 133 3.69 -1.09 2.05
C ILE A 133 3.99 -2.43 2.72
N HIS A 134 3.05 -3.35 2.62
CA HIS A 134 3.19 -4.74 3.00
C HIS A 134 3.12 -5.59 1.73
N ALA A 135 4.23 -6.23 1.39
CA ALA A 135 4.33 -7.12 0.22
C ALA A 135 4.22 -8.59 0.65
N GLU A 136 3.84 -9.48 -0.29
CA GLU A 136 3.79 -10.91 -0.01
C GLU A 136 5.20 -11.46 0.19
N ASN A 137 6.13 -11.14 -0.72
CA ASN A 137 7.51 -11.62 -0.71
C ASN A 137 8.49 -10.54 -1.16
N TYR A 138 9.79 -10.80 -1.04
CA TYR A 138 10.83 -9.81 -1.38
C TYR A 138 10.81 -9.39 -2.85
N GLY A 139 10.50 -10.32 -3.76
CA GLY A 139 10.47 -10.07 -5.20
C GLY A 139 9.41 -9.05 -5.63
N GLN A 140 8.31 -8.94 -4.88
CA GLN A 140 7.24 -7.97 -5.20
C GLN A 140 7.59 -6.54 -4.80
N VAL A 141 8.55 -6.33 -3.90
CA VAL A 141 8.81 -5.01 -3.30
C VAL A 141 9.26 -3.97 -4.34
N PRO A 142 10.27 -4.25 -5.21
CA PRO A 142 10.67 -3.29 -6.24
C PRO A 142 9.52 -2.96 -7.19
N GLU A 143 8.72 -3.95 -7.59
CA GLU A 143 7.57 -3.73 -8.47
C GLU A 143 6.51 -2.83 -7.85
N LEU A 144 6.23 -3.00 -6.56
CA LEU A 144 5.30 -2.14 -5.82
C LEU A 144 5.84 -0.71 -5.71
N LEU A 145 7.08 -0.57 -5.25
CA LEU A 145 7.74 0.72 -5.08
C LEU A 145 7.81 1.50 -6.41
N ALA A 146 8.08 0.82 -7.52
CA ALA A 146 8.15 1.39 -8.87
C ALA A 146 6.87 2.13 -9.32
N GLN A 147 5.77 2.07 -8.57
CA GLN A 147 4.49 2.69 -8.93
C GLN A 147 4.17 3.99 -8.16
N PHE A 148 4.89 4.29 -7.07
CA PHE A 148 4.68 5.48 -6.24
C PHE A 148 5.39 6.72 -6.79
N LYS A 149 4.81 7.92 -6.69
CA LYS A 149 5.52 9.16 -7.03
C LYS A 149 6.07 9.77 -5.75
N THR A 150 7.32 10.24 -5.82
CA THR A 150 8.14 10.58 -4.66
C THR A 150 7.85 11.93 -4.04
N GLU A 151 7.23 12.83 -4.80
CA GLU A 151 7.40 14.26 -4.58
C GLU A 151 6.83 14.76 -3.24
N LEU A 152 6.05 13.93 -2.51
CA LEU A 152 5.25 14.35 -1.35
C LEU A 152 5.17 13.27 -0.25
N ILE A 153 6.18 12.40 -0.10
CA ILE A 153 6.20 11.35 0.93
C ILE A 153 7.23 11.71 2.02
N GLU A 154 6.79 11.94 3.26
CA GLU A 154 7.69 12.21 4.38
C GLU A 154 8.26 10.91 4.97
N THR A 155 7.41 9.88 5.12
CA THR A 155 7.80 8.62 5.77
C THR A 155 7.35 7.39 4.99
N MET A 156 8.20 6.36 4.93
CA MET A 156 7.88 5.08 4.31
C MET A 156 8.15 3.92 5.26
N LYS A 157 7.16 3.04 5.41
CA LYS A 157 7.31 1.76 6.13
C LYS A 157 7.16 0.59 5.18
N LEU A 158 8.16 -0.29 5.18
CA LEU A 158 8.21 -1.49 4.35
C LEU A 158 8.17 -2.76 5.20
N SER A 159 7.38 -3.73 4.76
CA SER A 159 7.35 -5.06 5.38
C SER A 159 6.96 -6.14 4.39
N VAL A 160 7.29 -7.39 4.75
CA VAL A 160 7.08 -8.56 3.90
C VAL A 160 6.47 -9.69 4.74
N TYR A 161 5.39 -10.31 4.25
CA TYR A 161 4.72 -11.43 4.93
C TYR A 161 5.57 -12.69 4.91
N ASN A 162 5.84 -13.18 3.71
CA ASN A 162 6.61 -14.38 3.44
C ASN A 162 8.04 -13.95 3.07
N LYS A 163 9.00 -14.15 3.97
CA LYS A 163 10.42 -13.76 3.80
C LYS A 163 11.18 -14.67 2.82
N THR A 164 10.53 -15.05 1.72
CA THR A 164 11.07 -15.85 0.61
C THR A 164 11.34 -14.96 -0.61
N GLY A 165 12.11 -15.50 -1.55
CA GLY A 165 12.61 -14.77 -2.72
C GLY A 165 13.89 -13.99 -2.44
N ASP A 166 14.48 -13.44 -3.50
CA ASP A 166 15.74 -12.69 -3.40
C ASP A 166 15.50 -11.28 -2.88
N LYS A 167 16.27 -10.92 -1.85
CA LYS A 167 16.22 -9.60 -1.23
C LYS A 167 17.04 -8.60 -2.05
N ARG A 168 16.39 -7.96 -3.04
CA ARG A 168 17.02 -6.99 -3.97
C ARG A 168 17.15 -5.58 -3.37
N LEU A 169 17.96 -5.45 -2.32
CA LEU A 169 18.14 -4.17 -1.61
C LEU A 169 18.80 -3.09 -2.46
N ASP A 170 19.74 -3.47 -3.31
CA ASP A 170 20.42 -2.61 -4.25
C ASP A 170 19.44 -1.95 -5.24
N GLU A 171 18.53 -2.73 -5.84
CA GLU A 171 17.50 -2.21 -6.73
C GLU A 171 16.53 -1.28 -5.99
N ILE A 172 16.17 -1.60 -4.74
CA ILE A 172 15.25 -0.80 -3.93
C ILE A 172 15.86 0.57 -3.63
N PHE A 173 17.06 0.62 -3.04
CA PHE A 173 17.62 1.89 -2.55
C PHE A 173 18.16 2.80 -3.64
N GLN A 174 18.45 2.26 -4.83
CA GLN A 174 18.82 3.08 -5.99
C GLN A 174 17.62 3.76 -6.65
N MET A 175 16.38 3.45 -6.24
CA MET A 175 15.21 4.13 -6.77
C MET A 175 15.22 5.61 -6.40
N GLU A 176 14.93 6.48 -7.37
CA GLU A 176 14.76 7.93 -7.14
C GLU A 176 13.71 8.26 -6.08
N LYS A 177 12.87 7.29 -5.74
CA LYS A 177 11.77 7.36 -4.78
C LYS A 177 12.20 7.52 -3.33
N PHE A 178 13.49 7.47 -3.09
CA PHE A 178 14.08 7.59 -1.77
C PHE A 178 14.80 8.94 -1.57
N LYS A 179 14.96 9.75 -2.62
CA LYS A 179 15.73 11.02 -2.57
C LYS A 179 15.18 12.05 -1.58
N ASN A 180 13.87 12.09 -1.38
CA ASN A 180 13.18 13.10 -0.56
C ASN A 180 12.57 12.52 0.73
N LEU A 181 12.96 11.30 1.10
CA LEU A 181 12.35 10.61 2.23
C LEU A 181 13.09 10.96 3.53
N ASP A 182 12.37 11.46 4.53
CA ASP A 182 12.97 11.80 5.83
C ASP A 182 13.22 10.56 6.69
N GLU A 183 12.27 9.61 6.64
CA GLU A 183 12.34 8.39 7.44
C GLU A 183 11.98 7.13 6.63
N LEU A 184 12.85 6.12 6.73
CA LEU A 184 12.61 4.78 6.21
C LEU A 184 12.55 3.72 7.32
N ASN A 185 11.41 3.06 7.48
CA ASN A 185 11.22 1.99 8.46
C ASN A 185 11.10 0.61 7.80
N MET A 186 12.06 -0.27 8.06
CA MET A 186 12.17 -1.62 7.51
C MET A 186 12.23 -2.71 8.58
N PHE A 187 11.79 -2.45 9.82
CA PHE A 187 11.78 -3.50 10.85
C PHE A 187 10.99 -4.75 10.43
N GLY A 188 9.86 -4.55 9.75
CA GLY A 188 9.02 -5.62 9.22
C GLY A 188 9.53 -6.23 7.92
N PHE A 189 10.60 -5.68 7.33
CA PHE A 189 11.19 -6.19 6.10
C PHE A 189 11.98 -7.46 6.34
N GLY A 190 12.54 -7.67 7.52
CA GLY A 190 13.41 -8.80 7.85
C GLY A 190 14.87 -8.40 7.97
N LEU A 191 15.72 -9.39 8.27
CA LEU A 191 17.11 -9.15 8.66
C LEU A 191 17.93 -8.54 7.51
N ILE A 192 18.58 -7.40 7.76
CA ILE A 192 19.50 -6.69 6.85
C ILE A 192 20.94 -7.02 7.29
N ARG A 193 21.81 -7.31 6.32
CA ARG A 193 23.24 -7.53 6.59
C ARG A 193 23.92 -6.18 6.76
N ALA A 194 24.97 -6.14 7.58
CA ALA A 194 25.73 -4.91 7.80
C ALA A 194 26.28 -4.29 6.50
N ALA A 195 26.75 -5.12 5.55
CA ALA A 195 27.24 -4.65 4.26
C ALA A 195 26.18 -3.93 3.39
N ASP A 196 24.89 -4.17 3.66
CA ASP A 196 23.79 -3.53 2.95
C ASP A 196 23.40 -2.17 3.57
N LEU A 197 23.94 -1.83 4.75
CA LEU A 197 23.67 -0.54 5.41
C LEU A 197 24.15 0.66 4.61
N LYS A 198 25.16 0.48 3.75
CA LYS A 198 25.67 1.55 2.88
C LYS A 198 24.59 2.22 2.04
N TRP A 199 23.54 1.48 1.72
CA TRP A 199 22.42 1.97 0.94
C TRP A 199 21.39 2.79 1.75
N LEU A 200 21.47 2.74 3.08
CA LEU A 200 20.58 3.42 3.99
C LEU A 200 21.16 4.72 4.56
N ILE A 201 22.47 4.93 4.39
CA ILE A 201 23.16 6.07 5.01
C ILE A 201 22.77 7.41 4.35
N GLY A 202 22.15 7.37 3.17
CA GLY A 202 21.55 8.54 2.53
C GLY A 202 20.25 9.04 3.17
N PHE A 203 19.63 8.30 4.10
CA PHE A 203 18.41 8.73 4.77
C PHE A 203 18.73 9.50 6.07
N PRO A 204 18.00 10.59 6.37
CA PRO A 204 18.10 11.27 7.66
C PRO A 204 17.83 10.35 8.85
N MET A 205 16.84 9.45 8.71
CA MET A 205 16.51 8.44 9.70
C MET A 205 16.14 7.11 9.06
N PHE A 206 16.66 6.00 9.60
CA PHE A 206 16.25 4.67 9.17
C PHE A 206 16.15 3.67 10.32
N PHE A 207 15.20 2.75 10.22
CA PHE A 207 14.94 1.70 11.20
C PHE A 207 15.05 0.33 10.56
N VAL A 208 15.96 -0.51 11.04
CA VAL A 208 16.25 -1.82 10.42
C VAL A 208 16.48 -2.89 11.46
N ASN A 209 16.18 -4.14 11.08
CA ASN A 209 16.54 -5.31 11.88
C ASN A 209 17.87 -5.87 11.37
N LEU A 210 18.94 -5.80 12.16
CA LEU A 210 20.27 -6.23 11.75
C LEU A 210 20.51 -7.71 12.07
N VAL A 211 21.20 -8.40 11.17
CA VAL A 211 21.90 -9.64 11.55
C VAL A 211 23.01 -9.28 12.53
N SER A 212 23.36 -10.22 13.43
CA SER A 212 24.62 -10.22 14.19
C SER A 212 25.76 -9.60 13.36
N ILE A 213 26.24 -8.44 13.81
CA ILE A 213 27.28 -7.69 13.11
C ILE A 213 28.62 -8.22 13.58
N ARG A 214 29.43 -8.75 12.66
CA ARG A 214 30.81 -9.15 13.00
C ARG A 214 31.64 -7.89 13.20
N ALA A 215 32.64 -7.95 14.10
CA ALA A 215 33.51 -6.80 14.39
C ALA A 215 34.15 -6.18 13.12
N ASN A 216 34.49 -7.00 12.14
CA ASN A 216 35.06 -6.54 10.87
C ASN A 216 34.09 -5.69 10.03
N ASP A 217 32.78 -5.97 10.10
CA ASP A 217 31.77 -5.18 9.40
C ASP A 217 31.57 -3.81 10.05
N LEU A 218 31.75 -3.71 11.37
CA LEU A 218 31.74 -2.43 12.10
C LEU A 218 32.94 -1.55 11.73
N ILE A 219 34.13 -2.14 11.60
CA ILE A 219 35.34 -1.43 11.19
C ILE A 219 35.17 -0.89 9.76
N TRP A 220 34.57 -1.68 8.87
CA TRP A 220 34.24 -1.23 7.52
C TRP A 220 33.29 -0.03 7.53
N LEU A 221 32.18 -0.10 8.27
CA LEU A 221 31.22 1.02 8.38
C LEU A 221 31.87 2.31 8.91
N LYS A 222 32.83 2.20 9.83
CA LYS A 222 33.57 3.34 10.38
C LYS A 222 34.52 3.99 9.37
N ASN A 223 35.03 3.21 8.41
CA ASN A 223 36.05 3.65 7.47
C ASN A 223 35.49 4.06 6.10
N VAL A 224 34.19 3.88 5.86
CA VAL A 224 33.53 4.50 4.70
C VAL A 224 33.35 5.98 5.01
N SER A 225 34.19 6.82 4.41
CA SER A 225 33.98 8.26 4.38
C SER A 225 32.82 8.58 3.42
N PHE A 226 31.80 9.26 3.96
CA PHE A 226 30.66 9.80 3.22
C PHE A 226 30.93 11.23 2.76
#